data_AF-A0A2U1QCA8-F1
#
_entry.id   AF-A0A2U1QCA8-F1
#
_cell.length_a   1.000
_cell.length_b   1.000
_cell.length_c   1.000
_cell.angle_alpha   90.00
_cell.angle_beta   90.00
_cell.angle_gamma   90.00
#
_symmetry.space_group_name_H-M   'P 1'
#
loop_
_entity.id
_entity.type
_entity.pdbx_description
1 polymer ?
#
loop_
_entity_poly.entity_id
_entity_poly.type
_entity_poly.pdbx_seq_one_letter_code
_entity_poly.pdbx_strand_id
1 'polypeptide(L)'
;MAGLFGLDGSTTKNFWIGGAIILVIILTIILWKWAVYVDSRAKARSLARVQNNKDRELSSLSTTKSIRTYALEELKGATRDFRIRIGVGATSYVYLAELGDGQFGAVKRVMEERGGCQKIFLDEVSILLRISHPNLVGLLGFCLDKALQDYLQNHVERYFAILES
;
A
#
# COMPACT_ATOMS: atom_id res chain seq x y z
N MET A 1 5.39 47.84 72.72
CA MET A 1 4.99 46.48 72.31
C MET A 1 4.11 46.59 71.07
N ALA A 2 4.50 45.85 70.03
CA ALA A 2 3.74 45.41 68.84
C ALA A 2 2.81 46.42 68.10
N GLY A 3 3.25 46.85 66.92
CA GLY A 3 2.38 47.12 65.77
C GLY A 3 2.85 46.26 64.61
N LEU A 4 2.27 45.07 64.45
CA LEU A 4 2.65 44.10 63.41
C LEU A 4 1.82 44.34 62.15
N PHE A 5 2.55 44.41 61.03
CA PHE A 5 2.11 44.38 59.64
C PHE A 5 0.83 43.57 59.37
N GLY A 6 -0.17 44.24 58.80
CA GLY A 6 -1.23 43.58 58.02
C GLY A 6 -0.91 43.73 56.53
N LEU A 7 -0.56 42.62 55.87
CA LEU A 7 -0.54 42.52 54.41
C LEU A 7 -1.62 41.53 53.99
N ASP A 8 -2.59 42.03 53.21
CA ASP A 8 -3.79 41.34 52.75
C ASP A 8 -3.48 40.27 51.68
N GLY A 9 -4.05 39.07 51.86
CA GLY A 9 -3.80 37.84 51.11
C GLY A 9 -4.88 37.54 50.06
N SER A 10 -4.97 38.39 49.03
CA SER A 10 -6.03 38.32 48.00
C SER A 10 -5.54 37.87 46.60
N THR A 11 -4.23 37.89 46.32
CA THR A 11 -3.68 37.70 44.96
C THR A 11 -3.34 36.27 44.55
N THR A 12 -3.38 35.28 45.45
CA THR A 12 -2.99 33.88 45.15
C THR A 12 -4.11 33.01 44.58
N LYS A 13 -5.38 33.39 44.75
CA LYS A 13 -6.54 32.56 44.39
C LYS A 13 -6.82 32.54 42.88
N ASN A 14 -6.52 33.62 42.16
CA ASN A 14 -6.78 33.75 40.72
C ASN A 14 -5.73 33.02 39.86
N PHE A 15 -4.53 32.80 40.40
CA PHE A 15 -3.45 32.09 39.71
C PHE A 15 -3.74 30.59 39.60
N TRP A 16 -4.37 30.01 40.63
CA TRP A 16 -4.82 28.62 40.63
C TRP A 16 -5.92 28.36 39.59
N ILE A 17 -6.79 29.34 39.36
CA ILE A 17 -7.87 29.25 38.37
C ILE A 17 -7.31 29.25 36.94
N GLY A 18 -6.33 30.10 36.66
CA GLY A 18 -5.64 30.12 35.36
C GLY A 18 -4.88 28.82 35.07
N GLY A 19 -4.21 28.24 36.08
CA GLY A 19 -3.51 26.96 35.95
C GLY A 19 -4.46 25.80 35.64
N ALA A 20 -5.65 25.79 36.25
CA ALA A 20 -6.66 24.76 36.00
C ALA A 20 -7.18 24.76 34.55
N ILE A 21 -7.39 25.95 33.96
CA ILE A 21 -7.87 26.08 32.57
C ILE A 21 -6.82 25.57 31.59
N ILE A 22 -5.54 25.93 31.79
CA ILE A 22 -4.43 25.49 30.94
C ILE A 22 -4.27 23.96 31.01
N LEU A 23 -4.42 23.37 32.20
CA LEU A 23 -4.37 21.92 32.38
C LEU A 23 -5.46 21.21 31.56
N VAL A 24 -6.70 21.73 31.59
CA VAL A 24 -7.82 21.15 30.83
C VAL A 24 -7.55 21.23 29.33
N ILE A 25 -7.05 22.36 28.82
CA ILE A 25 -6.73 22.52 27.39
C ILE A 25 -5.64 21.52 26.98
N ILE A 26 -4.57 21.38 27.77
CA ILE A 26 -3.49 20.42 27.49
C ILE A 26 -4.03 18.98 27.46
N LEU A 27 -4.86 18.61 28.45
CA LEU A 27 -5.48 17.28 28.50
C LEU A 27 -6.36 17.02 27.27
N THR A 28 -7.16 17.99 26.82
CA THR A 28 -7.99 17.82 25.62
C THR A 28 -7.16 17.62 24.35
N ILE A 29 -6.06 18.36 24.18
CA ILE A 29 -5.15 18.22 23.03
C ILE A 29 -4.48 16.85 23.04
N ILE A 30 -4.02 16.38 24.20
CA ILE A 30 -3.41 15.05 24.35
C ILE A 30 -4.41 13.95 24.01
N LEU A 31 -5.64 14.04 24.53
CA LEU A 31 -6.70 13.07 24.24
C LEU A 31 -7.06 13.04 22.76
N TRP A 32 -7.12 14.20 22.09
CA TRP A 32 -7.42 14.27 20.66
C TRP A 32 -6.29 13.68 19.81
N LYS A 33 -5.03 14.01 20.12
CA LYS A 33 -3.84 13.40 19.50
C LYS A 33 -3.80 11.89 19.72
N TRP A 34 -4.17 11.42 20.91
CA TRP A 34 -4.21 10.00 21.23
C TRP A 34 -5.33 9.26 20.49
N ALA A 35 -6.53 9.85 20.39
CA ALA A 35 -7.62 9.31 19.60
C ALA A 35 -7.25 9.18 18.11
N VAL A 36 -6.62 10.21 17.54
CA VAL A 36 -6.11 10.18 16.15
C VAL A 36 -5.00 9.14 15.98
N TYR A 37 -4.10 9.01 16.97
CA TYR A 37 -3.05 8.00 16.98
C TYR A 37 -3.61 6.56 17.04
N VAL A 38 -4.65 6.34 17.84
CA VAL A 38 -5.33 5.05 17.97
C VAL A 38 -6.10 4.70 16.69
N ASP A 39 -6.84 5.66 16.10
CA ASP A 39 -7.58 5.44 14.85
C ASP A 39 -6.65 5.10 13.68
N SER A 40 -5.47 5.73 13.62
CA SER A 40 -4.44 5.43 12.62
C SER A 40 -3.98 3.96 12.70
N ARG A 41 -3.89 3.39 13.91
CA ARG A 41 -3.57 1.96 14.08
C ARG A 41 -4.74 1.04 13.79
N ALA A 42 -5.99 1.47 14.03
CA ALA A 42 -7.18 0.70 13.69
C ALA A 42 -7.33 0.54 12.17
N LYS A 43 -7.10 1.62 11.41
CA LYS A 43 -7.08 1.60 9.93
C LYS A 43 -5.94 0.77 9.35
N ALA A 44 -4.75 0.82 9.95
CA ALA A 44 -3.64 -0.04 9.54
C ALA A 44 -3.98 -1.54 9.69
N ARG A 45 -4.69 -1.92 10.76
CA ARG A 45 -5.14 -3.31 10.99
C ARG A 45 -6.26 -3.74 10.04
N SER A 46 -7.18 -2.84 9.67
CA SER A 46 -8.25 -3.18 8.73
C SER A 46 -7.70 -3.40 7.31
N LEU A 47 -6.79 -2.54 6.85
CA LEU A 47 -6.10 -2.71 5.56
C LEU A 47 -5.27 -4.00 5.53
N ALA A 48 -4.54 -4.30 6.61
CA ALA A 48 -3.76 -5.55 6.71
C ALA A 48 -4.65 -6.80 6.67
N ARG A 49 -5.85 -6.78 7.28
CA ARG A 49 -6.82 -7.89 7.22
C ARG A 49 -7.41 -8.07 5.83
N VAL A 50 -7.78 -6.97 5.16
CA VAL A 50 -8.32 -7.02 3.78
C VAL A 50 -7.26 -7.58 2.83
N GLN A 51 -6.01 -7.13 2.94
CA GLN A 51 -4.88 -7.66 2.18
C GLN A 51 -4.70 -9.16 2.44
N ASN A 52 -4.65 -9.58 3.72
CA ASN A 52 -4.44 -10.99 4.07
C ASN A 52 -5.55 -11.92 3.55
N ASN A 53 -6.81 -11.48 3.58
CA ASN A 53 -7.92 -12.28 3.06
C ASN A 53 -7.84 -12.43 1.53
N LYS A 54 -7.45 -11.35 0.84
CA LYS A 54 -7.24 -11.35 -0.62
C LYS A 54 -6.06 -12.25 -1.00
N ASP A 55 -4.97 -12.20 -0.24
CA ASP A 55 -3.80 -13.07 -0.43
C ASP A 55 -4.16 -14.56 -0.25
N ARG A 56 -5.03 -14.87 0.72
CA ARG A 56 -5.57 -16.24 0.95
C ARG A 56 -6.45 -16.73 -0.20
N GLU A 57 -7.33 -15.87 -0.70
CA GLU A 57 -8.17 -16.17 -1.86
C GLU A 57 -7.30 -16.45 -3.10
N LEU A 58 -6.30 -15.61 -3.34
CA LEU A 58 -5.32 -15.79 -4.42
C LEU A 58 -4.50 -17.09 -4.25
N SER A 59 -4.09 -17.40 -3.02
CA SER A 59 -3.34 -18.64 -2.69
C SER A 59 -4.19 -19.89 -2.93
N SER A 60 -5.47 -19.86 -2.60
CA SER A 60 -6.38 -20.98 -2.84
C SER A 60 -6.61 -21.23 -4.34
N LEU A 61 -6.70 -20.16 -5.15
CA LEU A 61 -6.79 -20.26 -6.61
C LEU A 61 -5.49 -20.75 -7.26
N SER A 62 -4.34 -20.42 -6.68
CA SER A 62 -3.03 -20.90 -7.15
C SER A 62 -2.75 -22.37 -6.81
N THR A 63 -3.59 -23.04 -6.01
CA THR A 63 -3.33 -24.45 -5.63
C THR A 63 -3.68 -25.43 -6.76
N THR A 64 -4.48 -25.01 -7.75
CA THR A 64 -4.84 -25.83 -8.93
C THR A 64 -3.97 -25.55 -10.16
N LYS A 65 -3.24 -24.42 -10.21
CA LYS A 65 -2.30 -24.03 -11.27
C LYS A 65 -1.09 -23.39 -10.61
N SER A 66 0.11 -23.95 -10.81
CA SER A 66 1.36 -23.43 -10.22
C SER A 66 1.63 -22.02 -10.72
N ILE A 67 1.22 -21.02 -9.94
CA ILE A 67 1.36 -19.61 -10.29
C ILE A 67 2.36 -18.99 -9.33
N ARG A 68 3.44 -18.47 -9.91
CA ARG A 68 4.59 -17.98 -9.15
C ARG A 68 4.47 -16.48 -8.88
N THR A 69 4.86 -16.08 -7.68
CA THR A 69 5.14 -14.67 -7.40
C THR A 69 6.57 -14.36 -7.84
N TYR A 70 6.72 -13.36 -8.71
CA TYR A 70 8.01 -12.92 -9.24
C TYR A 70 8.49 -11.66 -8.50
N ALA A 71 9.81 -11.52 -8.36
CA ALA A 71 10.41 -10.28 -7.89
C ALA A 71 10.51 -9.25 -9.03
N LEU A 72 10.56 -7.96 -8.70
CA LEU A 72 10.69 -6.91 -9.72
C LEU A 72 11.99 -7.06 -10.51
N GLU A 73 13.07 -7.45 -9.84
CA GLU A 73 14.40 -7.66 -10.41
C GLU A 73 14.36 -8.77 -11.46
N GLU A 74 13.62 -9.84 -11.21
CA GLU A 74 13.41 -10.94 -12.18
C GLU A 74 12.69 -10.43 -13.43
N LEU A 75 11.65 -9.62 -13.25
CA LEU A 75 10.91 -9.02 -14.36
C LEU A 75 11.76 -8.03 -15.16
N LYS A 76 12.58 -7.22 -14.49
CA LYS A 76 13.54 -6.32 -15.15
C LYS A 76 14.56 -7.10 -15.97
N GLY A 77 15.10 -8.19 -15.41
CA GLY A 77 15.99 -9.08 -16.13
C GLY A 77 15.33 -9.64 -17.40
N ALA A 78 14.13 -10.21 -17.25
CA ALA A 78 13.39 -10.79 -18.37
C ALA A 78 12.99 -9.76 -19.44
N THR A 79 12.69 -8.52 -19.06
CA THR A 79 12.23 -7.46 -19.98
C THR A 79 13.33 -6.50 -20.44
N ARG A 80 14.58 -6.75 -20.02
CA ARG A 80 15.73 -5.84 -20.23
C ARG A 80 15.40 -4.42 -19.79
N ASP A 81 14.93 -4.28 -18.55
CA ASP A 81 14.45 -3.03 -17.95
C ASP A 81 13.24 -2.41 -18.68
N PHE A 82 12.27 -3.24 -19.07
CA PHE A 82 11.04 -2.80 -19.75
C PHE A 82 11.34 -2.03 -21.06
N ARG A 83 12.36 -2.46 -21.81
CA ARG A 83 12.85 -1.73 -22.98
C ARG A 83 11.92 -1.80 -24.18
N ILE A 84 11.37 -2.97 -24.49
CA ILE A 84 10.57 -3.22 -25.69
C ILE A 84 9.09 -3.30 -25.30
N ARG A 85 8.31 -2.28 -25.69
CA ARG A 85 6.85 -2.27 -25.57
C ARG A 85 6.24 -2.96 -26.78
N ILE A 86 5.45 -4.00 -26.52
CA ILE A 86 4.75 -4.79 -27.54
C ILE A 86 3.24 -4.52 -27.56
N GLY A 87 2.71 -3.83 -26.55
CA GLY A 87 1.29 -3.48 -26.50
C GLY A 87 0.97 -2.35 -25.54
N VAL A 88 -0.18 -1.72 -25.77
CA VAL A 88 -0.73 -0.67 -24.91
C VAL A 88 -2.17 -1.06 -24.56
N GLY A 89 -2.42 -1.28 -23.27
CA GLY A 89 -3.76 -1.44 -22.73
C GLY A 89 -4.34 -0.10 -22.26
N ALA A 90 -5.60 -0.11 -21.83
CA ALA A 90 -6.25 1.08 -21.28
C ALA A 90 -5.47 1.65 -20.07
N THR A 91 -5.11 0.77 -19.13
CA THR A 91 -4.45 1.12 -17.86
C THR A 91 -3.03 0.55 -17.74
N SER A 92 -2.45 0.05 -18.84
CA SER A 92 -1.23 -0.77 -18.77
C SER A 92 -0.38 -0.69 -20.03
N TYR A 93 0.90 -1.01 -19.90
CA TYR A 93 1.78 -1.33 -21.03
C TYR A 93 2.17 -2.80 -20.98
N VAL A 94 2.32 -3.40 -22.14
CA VAL A 94 2.77 -4.80 -22.29
C VAL A 94 4.17 -4.77 -22.88
N TYR A 95 5.10 -5.45 -22.22
CA TYR A 95 6.51 -5.51 -22.57
C TYR A 95 6.89 -6.93 -22.99
N LEU A 96 7.81 -7.04 -23.93
CA LEU A 96 8.41 -8.32 -24.29
C LEU A 96 9.26 -8.83 -23.12
N ALA A 97 9.09 -10.09 -22.76
CA ALA A 97 9.88 -10.77 -21.76
C ALA A 97 10.55 -12.02 -22.34
N GLU A 98 11.78 -12.28 -21.92
CA GLU A 98 12.55 -13.48 -22.23
C GLU A 98 12.60 -14.33 -20.96
N LEU A 99 11.90 -15.47 -20.94
CA LEU A 99 11.64 -16.25 -19.73
C LEU A 99 12.72 -17.31 -19.42
N GLY A 100 13.66 -17.49 -20.35
CA GLY A 100 14.68 -18.54 -20.32
C GLY A 100 14.52 -19.49 -21.50
N ASP A 101 15.60 -20.21 -21.86
CA ASP A 101 15.64 -21.23 -22.92
C ASP A 101 15.11 -20.76 -24.30
N GLY A 102 15.21 -19.46 -24.60
CA GLY A 102 14.73 -18.86 -25.86
C GLY A 102 13.21 -18.67 -25.92
N GLN A 103 12.48 -18.91 -24.84
CA GLN A 103 11.05 -18.67 -24.77
C GLN A 103 10.75 -17.19 -24.51
N PHE A 104 9.76 -16.68 -25.24
CA PHE A 104 9.26 -15.32 -25.09
C PHE A 104 7.89 -15.33 -24.43
N GLY A 105 7.65 -14.33 -23.61
CA GLY A 105 6.35 -14.05 -23.01
C GLY A 105 6.10 -12.56 -22.97
N ALA A 106 5.04 -12.20 -22.27
CA ALA A 106 4.62 -10.81 -22.14
C ALA A 106 4.49 -10.42 -20.67
N VAL A 107 5.11 -9.30 -20.29
CA VAL A 107 4.96 -8.70 -18.98
C VAL A 107 4.05 -7.49 -19.09
N LYS A 108 2.84 -7.62 -18.55
CA LYS A 108 1.88 -6.53 -18.47
C LYS A 108 2.15 -5.73 -17.20
N ARG A 109 2.48 -4.45 -17.33
CA ARG A 109 2.67 -3.50 -16.22
C ARG A 109 1.51 -2.53 -16.15
N VAL A 110 0.84 -2.48 -15.00
CA VAL A 110 -0.25 -1.53 -14.73
C VAL A 110 0.34 -0.15 -14.40
N MET A 111 -0.27 0.89 -14.96
CA MET A 111 0.20 2.27 -14.90
C MET A 111 -0.80 3.14 -14.15
N GLU A 112 -0.39 3.67 -13.01
CA GLU A 112 -1.22 4.55 -12.18
C GLU A 112 -1.57 5.87 -12.90
N GLU A 113 -0.60 6.42 -13.63
CA GLU A 113 -0.78 7.60 -14.51
C GLU A 113 -1.88 7.40 -15.59
N ARG A 114 -2.27 6.16 -15.87
CA ARG A 114 -3.36 5.81 -16.81
C ARG A 114 -4.64 5.36 -16.10
N GLY A 115 -4.77 5.62 -14.80
CA GLY A 115 -5.91 5.19 -13.99
C GLY A 115 -5.88 3.72 -13.58
N GLY A 116 -4.75 3.04 -13.73
CA GLY A 116 -4.54 1.70 -13.18
C GLY A 116 -4.41 1.74 -11.66
N CYS A 117 -4.92 0.74 -10.96
CA CYS A 117 -4.80 0.62 -9.51
C CYS A 117 -4.76 -0.84 -9.06
N GLN A 118 -4.38 -1.09 -7.80
CA GLN A 118 -4.28 -2.44 -7.22
C GLN A 118 -5.55 -3.26 -7.45
N LYS A 119 -6.73 -2.64 -7.29
CA LYS A 119 -8.02 -3.32 -7.43
C LYS A 119 -8.20 -3.86 -8.85
N ILE A 120 -7.96 -3.01 -9.86
CA ILE A 120 -8.09 -3.39 -11.27
C ILE A 120 -7.11 -4.54 -11.59
N PHE A 121 -5.88 -4.44 -11.09
CA PHE A 121 -4.89 -5.48 -11.26
C PHE A 121 -5.32 -6.82 -10.66
N LEU A 122 -5.73 -6.81 -9.39
CA LEU A 122 -6.13 -8.02 -8.68
C LEU A 122 -7.37 -8.67 -9.29
N ASP A 123 -8.33 -7.87 -9.74
CA ASP A 123 -9.51 -8.37 -10.43
C ASP A 123 -9.12 -9.05 -11.75
N GLU A 124 -8.23 -8.45 -12.55
CA GLU A 124 -7.72 -9.08 -13.77
C GLU A 124 -6.94 -10.37 -13.51
N VAL A 125 -6.03 -10.37 -12.54
CA VAL A 125 -5.31 -11.58 -12.13
C VAL A 125 -6.30 -12.65 -11.68
N SER A 126 -7.30 -12.32 -10.85
CA SER A 126 -8.30 -13.28 -10.38
C SER A 126 -9.08 -13.96 -11.52
N ILE A 127 -9.34 -13.22 -12.61
CA ILE A 127 -10.00 -13.75 -13.80
C ILE A 127 -9.05 -14.71 -14.54
N LEU A 128 -7.81 -14.29 -14.77
CA LEU A 128 -6.79 -15.12 -15.43
C LEU A 128 -6.41 -16.38 -14.63
N LEU A 129 -6.53 -16.33 -13.30
CA LEU A 129 -6.36 -17.49 -12.43
C LEU A 129 -7.45 -18.54 -12.67
N ARG A 130 -8.68 -18.11 -12.92
CA ARG A 130 -9.85 -18.99 -13.05
C ARG A 130 -10.02 -19.53 -14.48
N ILE A 131 -9.47 -18.84 -15.47
CA ILE A 131 -9.60 -19.19 -16.88
C ILE A 131 -8.29 -19.85 -17.35
N SER A 132 -8.35 -21.14 -17.64
CA SER A 132 -7.25 -21.88 -18.27
C SER A 132 -7.79 -22.69 -19.43
N HIS A 133 -7.51 -22.23 -20.64
CA HIS A 133 -7.93 -22.89 -21.86
C HIS A 133 -6.76 -22.91 -22.86
N PRO A 134 -6.60 -23.96 -23.69
CA PRO A 134 -5.51 -24.06 -24.68
C PRO A 134 -5.41 -22.91 -25.71
N ASN A 135 -6.43 -22.06 -25.81
CA ASN A 135 -6.52 -20.96 -26.78
C ASN A 135 -6.56 -19.58 -26.11
N LEU A 136 -6.35 -19.53 -24.80
CA LEU A 136 -6.36 -18.32 -24.00
C LEU A 136 -4.98 -18.16 -23.36
N VAL A 137 -4.49 -16.92 -23.37
CA VAL A 137 -3.19 -16.56 -22.81
C VAL A 137 -3.10 -17.02 -21.36
N GLY A 138 -2.08 -17.80 -21.04
CA GLY A 138 -1.89 -18.35 -19.71
C GLY A 138 -1.21 -17.34 -18.80
N LEU A 139 -1.72 -17.16 -17.58
CA LEU A 139 -1.00 -16.48 -16.51
C LEU A 139 0.03 -17.43 -15.89
N LEU A 140 1.30 -17.07 -15.97
CA LEU A 140 2.42 -17.76 -15.30
C LEU A 140 2.64 -17.28 -13.87
N GLY A 141 2.40 -15.99 -13.65
CA GLY A 141 2.71 -15.36 -12.38
C GLY A 141 2.50 -13.88 -12.37
N PHE A 142 2.75 -13.29 -11.22
CA PHE A 142 2.58 -11.87 -11.01
C PHE A 142 3.61 -11.30 -10.02
N CYS A 143 3.81 -9.99 -10.06
CA CYS A 143 4.63 -9.25 -9.11
C CYS A 143 3.82 -8.10 -8.52
N LEU A 144 3.85 -8.00 -7.19
CA LEU A 144 3.31 -6.88 -6.42
C LEU A 144 4.49 -6.15 -5.78
N ASP A 145 5.06 -5.18 -6.49
CA ASP A 145 6.14 -4.38 -5.93
C ASP A 145 5.56 -3.19 -5.17
N LYS A 146 5.70 -3.24 -3.84
CA LYS A 146 5.44 -2.13 -2.93
C LYS A 146 6.76 -1.42 -2.74
N ALA A 147 6.98 -0.33 -3.47
CA ALA A 147 8.13 0.54 -3.23
C ALA A 147 8.02 1.10 -1.79
N LEU A 148 8.67 0.42 -0.85
CA LEU A 148 8.88 0.92 0.51
C LEU A 148 10.10 1.85 0.44
N GLN A 149 9.95 3.08 0.94
CA GLN A 149 10.89 4.21 0.89
C GLN A 149 10.96 4.91 -0.49
N ASP A 150 10.86 6.24 -0.63
CA ASP A 150 11.29 7.29 0.28
C ASP A 150 10.48 8.59 0.08
N TYR A 151 10.45 9.44 1.10
CA TYR A 151 9.46 10.49 1.39
C TYR A 151 9.34 11.67 0.39
N LEU A 152 9.86 11.63 -0.85
CA LEU A 152 9.95 12.85 -1.68
C LEU A 152 9.60 12.79 -3.18
N GLN A 153 9.22 11.66 -3.79
CA GLN A 153 8.61 11.74 -5.13
C GLN A 153 7.84 10.47 -5.49
N ASN A 154 6.53 10.61 -5.68
CA ASN A 154 5.62 9.68 -6.34
C ASN A 154 5.73 8.22 -5.88
N HIS A 155 4.92 7.85 -4.88
CA HIS A 155 4.58 6.46 -4.62
C HIS A 155 4.02 5.84 -5.91
N VAL A 156 4.79 5.01 -6.61
CA VAL A 156 4.30 4.25 -7.76
C VAL A 156 4.27 2.80 -7.36
N GLU A 157 3.12 2.30 -6.93
CA GLU A 157 2.92 0.86 -6.81
C GLU A 157 2.96 0.26 -8.23
N ARG A 158 3.79 -0.75 -8.44
CA ARG A 158 3.97 -1.37 -9.76
C ARG A 158 3.44 -2.79 -9.73
N TYR A 159 2.38 -3.02 -10.48
CA TYR A 159 1.75 -4.33 -10.58
C TYR A 159 2.04 -4.95 -11.94
N PHE A 160 2.47 -6.22 -11.92
CA PHE A 160 2.87 -6.93 -13.12
C PHE A 160 2.23 -8.29 -13.23
N ALA A 161 1.82 -8.68 -14.44
CA ALA A 161 1.41 -10.04 -14.77
C ALA A 161 2.28 -10.60 -15.90
N ILE A 162 2.65 -11.87 -15.80
CA ILE A 162 3.45 -12.58 -16.80
C ILE A 162 2.54 -13.55 -17.55
N LEU A 163 2.58 -13.43 -18.87
CA LEU A 163 1.71 -14.13 -19.79
C LEU A 163 2.55 -14.99 -20.75
N GLU A 164 2.13 -16.23 -20.96
CA GLU A 164 2.66 -17.14 -21.99
C GLU A 164 1.62 -17.32 -23.10
N SER A 165 2.09 -17.38 -24.35
CA SER A 165 1.28 -17.60 -25.54
C SER A 165 1.08 -19.08 -25.83
#